data_AF-A0A382RSW4-F1
#
_entry.id   AF-A0A382RSW4-F1
#
_cell.length_a   1.000
_cell.length_b   1.000
_cell.length_c   1.000
_cell.angle_alpha   90.00
_cell.angle_beta   90.00
_cell.angle_gamma   90.00
#
_symmetry.space_group_name_H-M   'P 1'
#
loop_
_entity.id
_entity.type
_entity.pdbx_description
1 polymer ?
#
loop_
_entity_poly.entity_id
_entity_poly.type
_entity_poly.pdbx_seq_one_letter_code
_entity_poly.pdbx_strand_id
1 'polypeptide(L)'
;MFKDLLVFEKQRTGKEAFGFFLAYLLFSGLLVGIITSFFSTSVAPSGFAEGFEQGFEEGFEQGQAVGAYFYSVLSLALSALILFRKGHLKSFGFVLIGLSSGVLALFLVAFLGLVPTAYLTTIKPVDRVPV
;
A
#
# COMPACT_ATOMS: atom_id res chain seq x y z
N MET A 1 15.33 -10.75 -1.30
CA MET A 1 14.22 -9.86 -1.70
C MET A 1 13.79 -8.91 -0.57
N PHE A 2 13.70 -9.33 0.69
CA PHE A 2 13.14 -8.49 1.79
C PHE A 2 14.16 -7.72 2.67
N LYS A 3 15.48 -7.92 2.48
CA LYS A 3 16.50 -7.38 3.38
C LYS A 3 16.54 -5.85 3.47
N ASP A 4 16.08 -5.15 2.43
CA ASP A 4 16.16 -3.68 2.30
C ASP A 4 14.78 -3.03 2.04
N LEU A 5 13.71 -3.56 2.65
CA LEU A 5 12.34 -3.08 2.46
C LEU A 5 12.16 -1.61 2.85
N LEU A 6 12.81 -1.17 3.94
CA LEU A 6 12.73 0.19 4.47
C LEU A 6 13.77 1.14 3.85
N VAL A 7 14.69 0.61 3.04
CA VAL A 7 15.71 1.42 2.36
C VAL A 7 15.15 1.88 1.01
N PHE A 8 14.44 3.01 1.03
CA PHE A 8 13.76 3.55 -0.16
C PHE A 8 14.71 4.13 -1.22
N GLU A 9 15.96 4.40 -0.85
CA GLU A 9 16.99 4.98 -1.74
C GLU A 9 17.56 3.91 -2.69
N LYS A 10 17.58 2.64 -2.25
CA LYS A 10 18.10 1.51 -3.02
C LYS A 10 17.39 1.40 -4.37
N GLN A 11 18.17 1.21 -5.43
CA GLN A 11 17.63 0.81 -6.72
C GLN A 11 17.30 -0.69 -6.66
N ARG A 12 16.00 -1.01 -6.68
CA ARG A 12 15.53 -2.40 -6.60
C ARG A 12 15.53 -3.05 -7.98
N THR A 13 15.89 -4.32 -8.03
CA THR A 13 15.65 -5.16 -9.22
C THR A 13 14.17 -5.51 -9.34
N GLY A 14 13.69 -5.94 -10.51
CA GLY A 14 12.27 -6.31 -10.69
C GLY A 14 11.77 -7.37 -9.71
N LYS A 15 12.64 -8.34 -9.33
CA LYS A 15 12.34 -9.33 -8.28
C LYS A 15 12.20 -8.65 -6.91
N GLU A 16 13.10 -7.74 -6.55
CA GLU A 16 12.99 -7.02 -5.27
C GLU A 16 11.81 -6.05 -5.22
N ALA A 17 11.42 -5.44 -6.34
CA ALA A 17 10.23 -4.60 -6.45
C ALA A 17 8.95 -5.41 -6.25
N PHE A 18 8.87 -6.62 -6.83
CA PHE A 18 7.78 -7.55 -6.54
C PHE A 18 7.76 -7.97 -5.06
N GLY A 19 8.93 -8.20 -4.46
CA GLY A 19 9.04 -8.46 -3.02
C GLY A 19 8.54 -7.29 -2.17
N PHE A 20 8.86 -6.05 -2.56
CA PHE A 20 8.35 -4.84 -1.91
C PHE A 20 6.83 -4.75 -2.02
N PHE A 21 6.29 -4.95 -3.23
CA PHE A 21 4.85 -5.00 -3.49
C PHE A 21 4.15 -6.00 -2.56
N LEU A 22 4.61 -7.25 -2.54
CA LEU A 22 3.98 -8.32 -1.78
C LEU A 22 4.06 -8.07 -0.26
N ALA A 23 5.21 -7.60 0.23
CA ALA A 23 5.40 -7.28 1.64
C ALA A 23 4.46 -6.15 2.09
N TYR A 24 4.39 -5.06 1.32
CA TYR A 24 3.52 -3.94 1.66
C TYR A 24 2.04 -4.28 1.49
N LEU A 25 1.67 -5.13 0.53
CA LEU A 25 0.30 -5.61 0.36
C LEU A 25 -0.16 -6.43 1.57
N LEU A 26 0.64 -7.40 2.02
CA LEU A 26 0.31 -8.19 3.20
C LEU A 26 0.29 -7.34 4.47
N PHE A 27 1.27 -6.46 4.64
CA PHE A 27 1.36 -5.58 5.80
C PHE A 27 0.15 -4.64 5.89
N SER A 28 -0.21 -3.99 4.78
CA SER A 28 -1.36 -3.07 4.75
C SER A 28 -2.69 -3.80 4.88
N GLY A 29 -2.84 -4.99 4.30
CA GLY A 29 -4.02 -5.85 4.53
C GLY A 29 -4.21 -6.24 5.99
N LEU A 30 -3.12 -6.63 6.65
CA LEU A 30 -3.14 -6.98 8.07
C LEU A 30 -3.47 -5.75 8.93
N LEU A 31 -2.89 -4.58 8.63
CA LEU A 31 -3.23 -3.34 9.33
C LEU A 31 -4.70 -2.96 9.18
N VAL A 32 -5.26 -3.01 7.97
CA VAL A 32 -6.67 -2.70 7.74
C VAL A 32 -7.57 -3.69 8.50
N GLY A 33 -7.24 -4.99 8.48
CA GLY A 33 -8.00 -6.00 9.23
C GLY A 33 -7.97 -5.81 10.75
N ILE A 34 -6.84 -5.34 11.30
CA ILE A 34 -6.75 -4.96 12.72
C ILE A 34 -7.57 -3.70 12.98
N ILE A 35 -7.43 -2.67 12.15
CA ILE A 35 -8.17 -1.42 12.31
C ILE A 35 -9.68 -1.71 12.30
N THR A 36 -10.16 -2.46 11.31
CA THR A 36 -11.59 -2.79 11.20
C THR A 36 -12.07 -3.61 12.38
N SER A 37 -11.29 -4.55 12.91
CA SER A 37 -11.68 -5.34 14.09
C SER A 37 -11.77 -4.49 15.38
N PHE A 38 -10.96 -3.43 15.50
CA PHE A 38 -11.07 -2.49 16.62
C PHE A 38 -12.30 -1.59 16.53
N PHE A 39 -12.74 -1.23 15.32
CA PHE A 39 -13.90 -0.35 15.09
C PHE A 39 -15.22 -1.11 14.90
N SER A 40 -15.17 -2.41 14.62
CA SER A 40 -16.36 -3.25 14.53
C SER A 40 -16.88 -3.52 15.94
N THR A 41 -17.90 -2.76 16.35
CA THR A 41 -18.61 -2.96 17.61
C THR A 41 -19.39 -4.27 17.57
N SER A 42 -18.76 -5.34 18.07
CA SER A 42 -19.37 -6.55 18.64
C SER A 42 -20.76 -6.93 18.14
N VAL A 43 -20.82 -7.67 17.03
CA VAL A 43 -21.98 -8.53 16.73
C VAL A 43 -21.70 -9.87 17.39
N ALA A 44 -22.45 -10.19 18.46
CA ALA A 44 -22.40 -11.50 19.08
C ALA A 44 -22.93 -12.53 18.06
N PRO A 45 -22.15 -13.55 17.65
CA PRO A 45 -22.63 -14.51 16.67
C PRO A 45 -23.74 -15.37 17.27
N SER A 46 -24.93 -15.33 16.68
CA SER A 46 -25.92 -16.39 16.83
C SER A 46 -25.39 -17.65 16.17
N GLY A 47 -24.70 -18.49 16.95
CA GLY A 47 -24.19 -19.79 16.50
C GLY A 47 -22.87 -19.74 15.71
N PHE A 48 -22.04 -20.77 15.89
CA PHE A 48 -20.66 -20.84 15.35
C PHE A 48 -20.60 -20.91 13.81
N ALA A 49 -21.62 -21.47 13.15
CA ALA A 49 -21.65 -21.63 11.69
C ALA A 49 -22.26 -20.41 10.98
N GLU A 50 -23.46 -20.00 11.37
CA GLU A 50 -24.17 -18.86 10.77
C GLU A 50 -23.51 -17.52 11.12
N GLY A 51 -22.98 -17.38 12.34
CA GLY A 51 -22.25 -16.19 12.74
C GLY A 51 -20.89 -16.01 12.06
N PHE A 52 -20.26 -17.08 11.54
CA PHE A 52 -19.00 -16.97 10.81
C PHE A 52 -19.22 -16.43 9.40
N GLU A 53 -20.24 -16.92 8.69
CA GLU A 53 -20.55 -16.46 7.33
C GLU A 53 -20.99 -14.99 7.33
N GLN A 54 -21.94 -14.65 8.21
CA GLN A 54 -22.42 -13.27 8.35
C GLN A 54 -21.30 -12.32 8.83
N GLY A 55 -20.48 -12.75 9.80
CA GLY A 55 -19.35 -11.96 10.29
C GLY A 55 -18.24 -11.78 9.25
N PHE A 56 -18.04 -12.76 8.36
CA PHE A 56 -17.08 -12.65 7.25
C PHE A 56 -17.57 -11.67 6.19
N GLU A 57 -18.84 -11.72 5.81
CA GLU A 57 -19.41 -10.83 4.79
C GLU A 57 -19.43 -9.36 5.27
N GLU A 58 -19.91 -9.09 6.48
CA GLU A 58 -19.86 -7.74 7.08
C GLU A 58 -18.41 -7.25 7.27
N GLY A 59 -17.52 -8.13 7.74
CA GLY A 59 -16.11 -7.82 7.92
C GLY A 59 -15.40 -7.52 6.60
N PHE A 60 -15.77 -8.22 5.52
CA PHE A 60 -15.23 -7.99 4.19
C PHE A 60 -15.73 -6.67 3.59
N GLU A 61 -17.02 -6.36 3.71
CA GLU A 61 -17.60 -5.10 3.22
C GLU A 61 -17.03 -3.89 3.96
N GLN A 62 -16.99 -3.94 5.30
CA GLN A 62 -16.35 -2.89 6.11
C GLN A 62 -14.85 -2.78 5.79
N GLY A 63 -14.16 -3.91 5.64
CA GLY A 63 -12.75 -3.95 5.26
C GLY A 63 -12.47 -3.33 3.90
N GLN A 64 -13.37 -3.53 2.93
CA GLN A 64 -13.27 -2.93 1.61
C GLN A 64 -13.47 -1.42 1.66
N ALA A 65 -14.48 -0.95 2.40
CA ALA A 65 -14.77 0.47 2.57
C ALA A 65 -13.62 1.21 3.27
N VAL A 66 -13.18 0.72 4.43
CA VAL A 66 -12.05 1.30 5.19
C VAL A 66 -10.76 1.20 4.40
N GLY A 67 -10.56 0.07 3.73
CA GLY A 67 -9.44 -0.16 2.84
C GLY A 67 -9.35 0.92 1.76
N ALA A 68 -10.41 1.19 1.01
CA ALA A 68 -10.36 2.13 -0.13
C ALA A 68 -9.75 3.50 0.26
N TYR A 69 -10.12 4.04 1.44
CA TYR A 69 -9.52 5.27 1.95
C TYR A 69 -8.07 5.07 2.42
N PHE A 70 -7.83 4.03 3.23
CA PHE A 70 -6.51 3.79 3.81
C PHE A 70 -5.44 3.48 2.75
N TYR A 71 -5.74 2.60 1.80
CA TYR A 71 -4.81 2.22 0.73
C TYR A 71 -4.48 3.38 -0.20
N SER A 72 -5.43 4.28 -0.46
CA SER A 72 -5.19 5.46 -1.29
C SER A 72 -4.22 6.44 -0.63
N VAL A 73 -4.39 6.68 0.67
CA VAL A 73 -3.47 7.52 1.44
C VAL A 73 -2.11 6.85 1.57
N LEU A 74 -2.08 5.54 1.85
CA LEU A 74 -0.84 4.79 2.02
C LEU A 74 -0.04 4.70 0.71
N SER A 75 -0.67 4.41 -0.43
CA SER A 75 0.01 4.30 -1.73
C SER A 75 0.59 5.65 -2.16
N LEU A 76 -0.13 6.74 -1.90
CA LEU A 76 0.33 8.09 -2.18
C LEU A 76 1.47 8.52 -1.24
N ALA A 77 1.36 8.20 0.06
CA ALA A 77 2.40 8.49 1.03
C ALA A 77 3.68 7.71 0.71
N LEU A 78 3.58 6.44 0.34
CA LEU A 78 4.73 5.61 -0.05
C LEU A 78 5.36 6.10 -1.35
N SER A 79 4.56 6.44 -2.36
CA SER A 79 5.08 6.96 -3.63
C SER A 79 5.81 8.28 -3.43
N ALA A 80 5.23 9.20 -2.65
CA ALA A 80 5.87 10.47 -2.27
C ALA A 80 7.14 10.25 -1.44
N LEU A 81 7.14 9.32 -0.49
CA LEU A 81 8.31 9.01 0.34
C LEU A 81 9.45 8.43 -0.49
N ILE A 82 9.15 7.53 -1.45
CA ILE A 82 10.14 6.97 -2.37
C ILE A 82 10.74 8.08 -3.25
N LEU A 83 9.90 8.97 -3.80
CA LEU A 83 10.35 10.11 -4.61
C LEU A 83 11.19 11.09 -3.79
N PHE A 84 10.77 11.38 -2.56
CA PHE A 84 11.49 12.26 -1.63
C PHE A 84 12.86 11.68 -1.30
N ARG A 85 12.95 10.39 -1.02
CA ARG A 85 14.22 9.69 -0.72
C ARG A 85 15.12 9.60 -1.94
N LYS A 86 14.57 9.33 -3.13
CA LYS A 86 15.35 9.26 -4.37
C LYS A 86 15.69 10.62 -4.99
N GLY A 87 15.14 11.73 -4.48
CA GLY A 87 15.41 13.09 -4.97
C GLY A 87 14.63 13.47 -6.24
N HIS A 88 13.60 12.71 -6.61
CA HIS A 88 12.84 12.89 -7.85
C HIS A 88 11.57 13.74 -7.71
N LEU A 89 11.33 14.38 -6.56
CA LEU A 89 10.15 15.23 -6.34
C LEU A 89 10.06 16.44 -7.27
N LYS A 90 11.19 16.91 -7.81
CA LYS A 90 11.21 18.01 -8.78
C LYS A 90 10.91 17.56 -10.21
N SER A 91 10.87 16.25 -10.46
CA SER A 91 10.54 15.68 -11.77
C SER A 91 9.04 15.50 -11.88
N PHE A 92 8.40 16.35 -12.68
CA PHE A 92 6.96 16.34 -12.89
C PHE A 92 6.42 14.98 -13.34
N GLY A 93 7.15 14.29 -14.23
CA GLY A 93 6.76 12.96 -14.73
C GLY A 93 6.72 11.89 -13.63
N PHE A 94 7.70 11.88 -12.72
CA PHE A 94 7.72 10.89 -11.64
C PHE A 94 6.71 11.20 -10.54
N VAL A 95 6.44 12.48 -10.29
CA VAL A 95 5.35 12.90 -9.39
C VAL A 95 3.98 12.50 -9.96
N LEU A 96 3.76 12.60 -11.27
CA LEU A 96 2.54 12.12 -11.92
C LEU A 96 2.34 10.62 -11.75
N ILE A 97 3.39 9.81 -11.86
CA ILE A 97 3.33 8.36 -11.60
C ILE A 97 3.02 8.08 -10.11
N GLY A 98 3.55 8.90 -9.21
CA GLY A 98 3.22 8.82 -7.79
C GLY A 98 1.78 9.24 -7.48
N LEU A 99 1.23 10.23 -8.18
CA LEU A 99 -0.17 10.64 -8.05
C LEU A 99 -1.12 9.62 -8.66
N SER A 100 -0.75 9.03 -9.79
CA SER A 100 -1.52 7.96 -10.39
C SER A 100 -1.62 6.75 -9.45
N SER A 101 -0.60 6.46 -8.64
CA SER A 101 -0.69 5.42 -7.61
C SER A 101 -1.81 5.64 -6.59
N GLY A 102 -2.06 6.90 -6.20
CA GLY A 102 -3.17 7.26 -5.33
C GLY A 102 -4.53 7.09 -6.03
N VAL A 103 -4.64 7.57 -7.28
CA VAL A 103 -5.90 7.47 -8.06
C VAL A 103 -6.24 6.02 -8.38
N LEU A 104 -5.25 5.21 -8.79
CA LEU A 104 -5.42 3.79 -9.10
C LEU A 104 -5.80 2.96 -7.86
N ALA A 105 -5.42 3.42 -6.66
CA ALA A 105 -5.85 2.78 -5.41
C ALA A 105 -7.35 2.94 -5.14
N LEU A 106 -8.04 3.94 -5.71
CA LEU A 106 -9.49 4.11 -5.53
C LEU A 106 -10.31 3.05 -6.28
N PHE A 107 -9.78 2.47 -7.35
CA PHE A 107 -10.53 1.51 -8.19
C PHE A 107 -10.37 0.06 -7.74
N LEU A 108 -9.12 -0.38 -7.59
CA LEU A 108 -8.78 -1.79 -7.29
C LEU A 108 -7.96 -1.89 -5.99
N VAL A 109 -8.14 -0.91 -5.12
CA VAL A 109 -7.69 -0.90 -3.72
C VAL A 109 -6.16 -1.12 -3.66
N ALA A 110 -5.70 -2.08 -2.88
CA ALA A 110 -4.28 -2.31 -2.61
C ALA A 110 -3.49 -2.72 -3.87
N PHE A 111 -4.09 -3.53 -4.74
CA PHE A 111 -3.38 -4.15 -5.85
C PHE A 111 -2.95 -3.13 -6.89
N LEU A 112 -3.86 -2.28 -7.38
CA LEU A 112 -3.53 -1.30 -8.42
C LEU A 112 -2.81 -0.06 -7.88
N GLY A 113 -3.01 0.30 -6.62
CA GLY A 113 -2.27 1.42 -6.00
C GLY A 113 -0.79 1.11 -5.75
N LEU A 114 -0.45 -0.12 -5.39
CA LEU A 114 0.93 -0.51 -5.08
C LEU A 114 1.78 -0.79 -6.32
N VAL A 115 1.19 -1.08 -7.48
CA VAL A 115 1.93 -1.34 -8.75
C VAL A 115 2.81 -0.16 -9.19
N PRO A 116 2.27 1.06 -9.41
CA PRO A 116 3.09 2.22 -9.76
C PRO A 116 4.06 2.59 -8.64
N THR A 117 3.68 2.40 -7.38
CA THR A 117 4.56 2.61 -6.23
C THR A 117 5.77 1.66 -6.24
N ALA A 118 5.56 0.38 -6.56
CA ALA A 118 6.62 -0.61 -6.70
C ALA A 118 7.51 -0.31 -7.91
N TYR A 119 6.94 0.16 -9.02
CA TYR A 119 7.70 0.63 -10.18
C TYR A 119 8.62 1.81 -9.82
N LEU A 120 8.17 2.77 -9.00
CA LEU A 120 9.03 3.87 -8.55
C LEU A 120 10.26 3.39 -7.77
N THR A 121 10.20 2.20 -7.15
CA THR A 121 11.36 1.62 -6.44
C THR A 121 12.48 1.13 -7.36
N THR A 122 12.17 0.82 -8.63
CA THR A 122 13.17 0.36 -9.61
C THR A 122 13.94 1.52 -10.25
N ILE A 123 13.49 2.75 -10.04
CA ILE A 123 14.11 3.95 -10.60
C ILE A 123 15.44 4.25 -9.89
N LYS A 124 16.45 4.65 -10.67
CA LYS A 124 17.76 5.07 -10.15
C LYS A 124 17.61 6.36 -9.32
N PRO A 125 18.18 6.44 -8.10
CA PRO A 125 18.20 7.70 -7.35
C PRO A 125 18.96 8.79 -8.11
N VAL A 126 18.56 10.06 -7.92
CA VAL A 126 19.35 11.20 -8.41
C VAL A 126 20.66 11.22 -7.62
N ASP A 127 21.80 11.37 -8.32
CA ASP A 127 23.10 11.60 -7.69
C ASP A 127 23.03 12.92 -6.91
N ARG A 128 22.72 12.84 -5.62
CA ARG A 128 22.83 14.00 -4.74
C ARG A 128 24.31 14.21 -4.51
N VAL A 129 24.86 15.26 -5.09
CA VAL A 129 26.16 15.78 -4.65
C VAL A 129 26.01 16.02 -3.14
N PRO A 130 26.86 15.42 -2.28
CA PRO A 130 26.82 15.74 -0.86
C PRO A 130 27.07 17.24 -0.73
N VAL A 131 26.07 17.93 -0.17
CA VAL A 131 26.17 19.35 0.20
C VAL A 131 26.84 19.43 1.56
#